data_AF-A0A317EA29-F1
#
_entry.id   AF-A0A317EA29-F1
#
_cell.length_a   1.000
_cell.length_b   1.000
_cell.length_c   1.000
_cell.angle_alpha   90.00
_cell.angle_beta   90.00
_cell.angle_gamma   90.00
#
_symmetry.space_group_name_H-M   'P 1'
#
loop_
_entity.id
_entity.type
_entity.pdbx_description
1 polymer ?
#
loop_
_entity_poly.entity_id
_entity_poly.type
_entity_poly.pdbx_seq_one_letter_code
_entity_poly.pdbx_strand_id
1 'polypeptide(L)' 'MSRRDSLSAVERRIRRIAVRYGLNLLKPQKPDPQVLRHGGYMLRDEETAKIVFGDKEYRFSASIDEIEAYLERLGAEE' A
#
# COMPACT_ATOMS: atom_id res chain seq x y z
N MET A 1 3.75 -4.07 23.27
CA MET A 1 3.15 -3.98 21.92
C MET A 1 2.99 -5.37 21.35
N SER A 2 1.75 -5.77 21.02
CA SER A 2 1.44 -7.08 20.43
C SER A 2 2.16 -7.23 19.09
N ARG A 3 2.81 -8.37 18.83
CA ARG A 3 3.46 -8.68 17.52
C ARG A 3 2.48 -8.56 16.34
N ARG A 4 1.18 -8.68 16.63
CA ARG A 4 0.07 -8.68 15.68
C ARG A 4 -0.15 -7.33 15.00
N ASP A 5 0.25 -6.24 15.66
CA ASP A 5 0.11 -4.85 15.18
C ASP A 5 1.45 -4.28 14.69
N SER A 6 2.47 -5.14 14.56
CA SER A 6 3.73 -4.71 13.94
C SER A 6 3.48 -4.32 12.48
N LEU A 7 4.13 -3.25 12.01
CA LEU A 7 4.11 -2.83 10.61
C LEU A 7 4.33 -4.00 9.64
N SER A 8 5.26 -4.90 9.99
CA SER A 8 5.58 -6.08 9.17
C SER A 8 4.44 -7.11 9.09
N ALA A 9 3.57 -7.19 10.09
CA ALA A 9 2.39 -8.05 10.08
C ALA A 9 1.26 -7.42 9.25
N VAL A 10 1.07 -6.10 9.38
CA VAL A 10 0.10 -5.32 8.59
C VAL A 10 0.46 -5.36 7.11
N GLU A 11 1.71 -5.08 6.74
CA GLU A 11 2.19 -5.17 5.35
C GLU A 11 1.92 -6.54 4.71
N ARG A 12 2.15 -7.63 5.46
CA ARG A 12 1.87 -9.00 4.98
C ARG A 12 0.39 -9.25 4.77
N ARG A 13 -0.47 -8.72 5.65
CA ARG A 13 -1.92 -8.82 5.52
C ARG A 13 -2.39 -8.08 4.27
N ILE A 14 -1.98 -6.82 4.12
CA ILE A 14 -2.33 -5.96 3.00
C ILE A 14 -1.86 -6.57 1.68
N ARG A 15 -0.62 -7.08 1.59
CA ARG A 15 -0.14 -7.79 0.38
C ARG A 15 -1.05 -8.94 -0.02
N ARG A 16 -1.51 -9.76 0.95
CA ARG A 16 -2.41 -10.88 0.66
C ARG A 16 -3.79 -10.45 0.20
N ILE A 17 -4.25 -9.26 0.58
CA ILE A 17 -5.53 -8.70 0.12
C ILE A 17 -5.34 -8.11 -1.27
N ALA A 18 -4.32 -7.27 -1.46
CA ALA A 18 -3.99 -6.63 -2.73
C ALA A 18 -3.85 -7.64 -3.88
N VAL A 19 -3.17 -8.77 -3.65
CA VAL A 19 -3.01 -9.83 -4.67
C VAL A 19 -4.35 -10.42 -5.14
N ARG A 20 -5.40 -10.43 -4.30
CA ARG A 20 -6.74 -10.90 -4.73
C ARG A 20 -7.38 -10.00 -5.78
N TYR A 21 -7.00 -8.72 -5.76
CA TYR A 21 -7.46 -7.70 -6.69
C TYR A 21 -6.47 -7.47 -7.85
N GLY A 22 -5.45 -8.33 -8.02
CA GLY A 22 -4.41 -8.13 -9.02
C GLY A 22 -3.51 -6.92 -8.73
N LEU A 23 -3.40 -6.50 -7.47
CA LEU A 23 -2.62 -5.34 -7.05
C LEU A 23 -1.35 -5.74 -6.29
N ASN A 24 -0.28 -5.01 -6.57
CA ASN A 24 1.03 -5.16 -5.96
C ASN A 24 1.37 -3.98 -5.04
N LEU A 25 1.64 -4.29 -3.77
CA LEU A 25 2.13 -3.30 -2.80
C LEU A 25 3.61 -3.01 -3.02
N LEU A 26 3.92 -1.80 -3.45
CA LEU A 26 5.28 -1.31 -3.60
C LEU A 26 5.71 -0.51 -2.37
N LYS A 27 7.00 -0.60 -2.06
CA LYS A 27 7.69 0.14 -1.00
C LYS A 27 9.00 0.70 -1.56
N PRO A 28 9.43 1.92 -1.19
CA PRO A 28 10.67 2.47 -1.67
C PRO A 28 11.84 1.72 -1.05
N GLN A 29 12.82 1.39 -1.87
CA GLN A 29 14.05 0.73 -1.43
C GLN A 29 14.95 1.69 -0.63
N LYS A 30 14.92 2.98 -0.97
CA LYS A 30 15.59 4.06 -0.24
C LYS A 30 14.53 5.11 0.10
N PRO A 31 14.09 5.21 1.36
CA PRO A 31 13.09 6.19 1.75
C PRO A 31 13.70 7.59 1.75
N ASP A 32 13.10 8.49 0.98
CA ASP A 32 13.38 9.92 1.02
C ASP A 32 12.79 10.55 2.31
N PRO A 33 13.32 11.68 2.82
CA PRO A 33 12.71 12.37 3.96
C PRO A 33 11.21 12.62 3.83
N GLN A 34 10.69 12.83 2.63
CA GLN A 34 9.24 13.00 2.38
C GLN A 34 8.45 11.70 2.58
N VAL A 35 9.00 10.58 2.11
CA VAL A 35 8.43 9.23 2.28
C VAL A 35 8.36 8.85 3.76
N LEU A 36 9.37 9.25 4.55
CA LEU A 36 9.40 8.99 5.99
C LEU A 36 8.32 9.76 6.76
N ARG A 37 7.81 10.88 6.23
CA ARG A 37 6.82 11.74 6.92
C ARG A 37 5.38 11.31 6.71
N HIS A 38 5.02 10.88 5.50
CA HIS A 38 3.61 10.62 5.14
C HIS A 38 3.30 9.15 4.86
N GLY A 39 4.32 8.30 4.70
CA GLY A 39 4.13 6.89 4.45
C GLY A 39 4.51 6.53 3.01
N GLY A 40 5.33 5.48 2.90
CA GLY A 40 6.03 5.12 1.69
C GLY A 40 5.45 3.93 0.96
N TYR A 41 4.18 3.97 0.56
CA TYR A 41 3.54 2.85 -0.11
C TYR A 41 2.83 3.27 -1.39
N MET A 42 2.69 2.33 -2.32
CA MET A 42 1.92 2.47 -3.55
C MET A 42 1.27 1.13 -3.91
N LEU A 43 0.16 1.19 -4.64
CA LEU A 43 -0.45 0.03 -5.29
C LEU A 43 -0.24 0.13 -6.79
N ARG A 44 0.31 -0.93 -7.36
CA ARG A 44 0.48 -1.09 -8.80
C ARG A 44 -0.37 -2.23 -9.30
N ASP A 45 -1.11 -2.01 -10.37
CA ASP A 45 -1.81 -3.06 -11.10
C ASP A 45 -0.81 -4.05 -11.72
N GLU A 46 -1.04 -5.34 -11.51
CA GLU A 46 -0.14 -6.40 -11.97
C GLU A 46 -0.17 -6.58 -13.49
N GLU A 47 -1.33 -6.44 -14.11
CA GLU A 47 -1.52 -6.69 -15.55
C GLU A 47 -1.00 -5.53 -16.41
N THR A 48 -1.32 -4.30 -16.00
CA THR A 48 -1.04 -3.09 -16.77
C THR A 48 0.23 -2.36 -16.31
N ALA A 49 0.82 -2.78 -15.19
CA ALA A 49 1.94 -2.13 -14.52
C ALA A 49 1.69 -0.66 -14.13
N LYS A 50 0.44 -0.18 -14.20
CA LYS A 50 0.07 1.19 -13.84
C LYS A 50 -0.04 1.35 -12.33
N ILE A 51 0.27 2.55 -11.85
CA ILE A 51 -0.01 2.88 -10.46
C ILE A 51 -1.50 3.18 -10.32
N VAL A 52 -2.13 2.46 -9.40
CA VAL A 52 -3.55 2.63 -9.06
C VAL A 52 -3.72 3.58 -7.88
N PHE A 53 -2.77 3.55 -6.94
CA PHE A 53 -2.83 4.38 -5.74
C PHE A 53 -1.44 4.72 -5.17
N GLY A 54 -1.30 5.90 -4.55
CA GLY A 54 -0.06 6.36 -3.91
C GLY A 54 0.91 7.17 -4.80
N ASP A 55 0.41 7.77 -5.89
CA ASP A 55 1.18 8.62 -6.84
C ASP A 55 0.48 9.94 -7.12
N LYS A 56 0.10 10.69 -6.06
CA LYS A 56 -0.61 11.98 -6.21
C LYS A 56 0.36 13.15 -6.29
N GLU A 57 0.91 13.58 -5.16
CA GLU A 57 1.83 14.72 -5.10
C GLU A 57 3.27 14.29 -5.37
N TYR A 58 3.62 13.09 -4.93
CA TYR A 58 4.91 12.45 -5.17
C TYR A 58 4.76 10.93 -5.07
N ARG A 59 5.78 10.25 -5.58
CA ARG A 59 5.86 8.79 -5.59
C ARG A 59 5.96 8.25 -4.17
N PHE A 60 5.19 7.21 -3.85
CA PHE A 60 5.09 6.67 -2.49
C PHE A 60 4.54 7.71 -1.51
N SER A 61 3.42 8.34 -1.88
CA SER A 61 2.73 9.31 -1.04
C SER A 61 1.70 8.69 -0.09
N ALA A 62 1.37 7.40 -0.25
CA ALA A 62 0.35 6.76 0.57
C ALA A 62 0.93 6.05 1.80
N SER A 63 0.26 6.22 2.93
CA SER A 63 0.46 5.46 4.14
C SER A 63 -0.13 4.05 4.05
N ILE A 64 0.30 3.17 4.97
CA ILE A 64 -0.19 1.80 5.03
C ILE A 64 -1.70 1.75 5.36
N ASP A 65 -2.18 2.69 6.17
CA ASP A 65 -3.58 2.81 6.57
C ASP A 65 -4.46 3.26 5.38
N GLU A 66 -3.95 4.17 4.54
CA GLU A 66 -4.64 4.57 3.30
C GLU A 66 -4.74 3.43 2.28
N ILE A 67 -3.68 2.60 2.18
CA ILE A 67 -3.72 1.38 1.35
C ILE A 67 -4.80 0.43 1.87
N GLU A 68 -4.83 0.18 3.18
CA GLU A 68 -5.82 -0.71 3.78
C GLU A 68 -7.24 -0.21 3.51
N ALA A 69 -7.52 1.07 3.77
CA ALA A 69 -8.81 1.68 3.50
C ALA A 69 -9.21 1.66 2.00
N TYR A 70 -8.24 1.74 1.08
CA TYR A 70 -8.52 1.60 -0.35
C TYR A 70 -8.94 0.17 -0.70
N LEU A 71 -8.21 -0.83 -0.20
CA LEU A 71 -8.53 -2.24 -0.44
C LEU A 71 -9.85 -2.67 0.23
N GLU A 72 -10.16 -2.13 1.42
CA GLU A 72 -11.44 -2.38 2.08
C GLU A 72 -12.62 -1.82 1.28
N ARG A 73 -12.48 -0.64 0.67
CA ARG A 73 -13.51 -0.09 -0.22
C ARG A 73 -13.70 -0.95 -1.46
N LEU A 74 -12.61 -1.42 -2.09
CA LEU A 74 -12.69 -2.33 -3.23
C LEU A 74 -13.49 -3.60 -2.91
N GLY A 75 -13.29 -4.20 -1.74
CA GLY A 75 -14.03 -5.38 -1.32
C GLY A 75 -15.46 -5.12 -0.84
N ALA A 76 -15.84 -3.87 -0.58
CA ALA A 76 -17.20 -3.48 -0.21
C ALA A 76 -18.07 -3.11 -1.42
N GLU A 77 -17.45 -2.88 -2.59
CA GLU A 77 -18.12 -2.57 -3.85
C GLU A 77 -18.44 -3.83 -4.69
N GLU A 78 -18.08 -5.03 -4.21
CA GLU A 78 -18.46 -6.36 -4.74
C GLU A 78 -19.73 -6.93 -4.08
#